data_AF-A0A644TL47-F1
#
_entry.id   AF-A0A644TL47-F1
#
_cell.length_a   1.000
_cell.length_b   1.000
_cell.length_c   1.000
_cell.angle_alpha   90.00
_cell.angle_beta   90.00
_cell.angle_gamma   90.00
#
_symmetry.space_group_name_H-M   'P 1'
#
loop_
_entity.id
_entity.type
_entity.pdbx_description
1 polymer ?
#
loop_
_entity_poly.entity_id
_entity_poly.type
_entity_poly.pdbx_seq_one_letter_code
_entity_poly.pdbx_strand_id
1 'polypeptide(L)'
;MDEQNALAGFIEILERRYDLKVVDSHYIKIDDKYDTYNMMLDLKLPESMMNKLKIKYPEMDAANHVAWSFFKDRVRFYAEVGNNILLLLDTLK
;
A
#
# COMPACT_ATOMS: atom_id res chain seq x y z
N MET A 1 -23.32 -1.77 6.19
CA MET A 1 -21.96 -1.91 6.75
C MET A 1 -21.27 -0.60 6.46
N ASP A 2 -20.96 0.19 7.50
CA ASP A 2 -20.33 1.51 7.33
C ASP A 2 -18.95 1.37 6.67
N GLU A 3 -18.66 2.15 5.64
CA GLU A 3 -17.35 2.13 4.94
C GLU A 3 -16.19 2.38 5.90
N GLN A 4 -16.40 3.21 6.92
CA GLN A 4 -15.43 3.46 7.98
C GLN A 4 -15.06 2.20 8.77
N ASN A 5 -16.04 1.31 9.01
CA ASN A 5 -15.80 0.04 9.71
C ASN A 5 -15.05 -0.97 8.82
N ALA A 6 -15.30 -0.95 7.50
CA ALA A 6 -14.60 -1.81 6.56
C ALA A 6 -13.12 -1.42 6.41
N LEU A 7 -12.82 -0.11 6.35
CA LEU A 7 -11.44 0.39 6.27
C LEU A 7 -10.65 0.09 7.56
N ALA A 8 -11.26 0.29 8.73
CA ALA A 8 -10.63 -0.03 10.01
C ALA A 8 -10.26 -1.51 10.12
N GLY A 9 -11.19 -2.42 9.74
CA GLY A 9 -10.90 -3.86 9.73
C GLY A 9 -9.83 -4.25 8.72
N PHE A 10 -9.79 -3.60 7.55
CA PHE A 10 -8.75 -3.82 6.55
C PHE A 10 -7.35 -3.43 7.07
N ILE A 11 -7.24 -2.28 7.74
CA ILE A 11 -5.99 -1.82 8.36
C ILE A 11 -5.53 -2.81 9.44
N GLU A 12 -6.42 -3.24 10.32
CA GLU A 12 -6.08 -4.20 11.39
C GLU A 12 -5.53 -5.52 10.81
N ILE A 13 -6.12 -6.02 9.71
CA ILE A 13 -5.64 -7.21 9.02
C ILE A 13 -4.26 -7.00 8.41
N LEU A 14 -4.02 -5.85 7.78
CA LEU A 14 -2.72 -5.48 7.19
C LEU A 14 -1.62 -5.47 8.25
N GLU A 15 -1.85 -4.73 9.33
CA GLU A 15 -0.86 -4.57 10.40
C GLU A 15 -0.51 -5.93 11.02
N ARG A 16 -1.51 -6.77 11.31
CA ARG A 16 -1.27 -8.11 11.88
C ARG A 16 -0.61 -9.08 10.91
N ARG A 17 -1.03 -9.13 9.64
CA ARG A 17 -0.58 -10.14 8.68
C ARG A 17 0.88 -9.94 8.26
N TYR A 18 1.30 -8.68 8.16
CA TYR A 18 2.61 -8.29 7.62
C TYR A 18 3.54 -7.68 8.67
N ASP A 19 3.11 -7.60 9.94
CA ASP A 19 3.88 -6.98 11.03
C ASP A 19 4.31 -5.54 10.69
N LEU A 20 3.42 -4.79 10.03
CA LEU A 20 3.66 -3.43 9.58
C LEU A 20 2.78 -2.44 10.33
N LYS A 21 3.04 -1.15 10.15
CA LYS A 21 2.17 -0.08 10.67
C LYS A 21 1.60 0.74 9.52
N VAL A 22 0.28 0.89 9.47
CA VAL A 22 -0.38 1.84 8.58
C VAL A 22 -0.34 3.21 9.24
N VAL A 23 0.35 4.15 8.62
CA VAL A 23 0.45 5.52 9.14
C VAL A 23 -0.70 6.37 8.65
N ASP A 24 -1.10 6.16 7.41
CA ASP A 24 -2.17 6.92 6.78
C ASP A 24 -2.82 6.11 5.65
N SER A 25 -4.11 6.36 5.39
CA SER A 25 -4.85 5.72 4.31
C SER A 25 -5.90 6.65 3.71
N HIS A 26 -5.88 6.82 2.39
CA HIS A 26 -6.80 7.70 1.68
C HIS A 26 -7.19 7.14 0.31
N TYR A 27 -8.38 7.48 -0.16
CA TYR A 27 -8.72 7.39 -1.57
C TYR A 27 -8.38 8.72 -2.25
N ILE A 28 -7.56 8.65 -3.29
CA ILE A 28 -7.10 9.81 -4.06
C ILE A 28 -7.83 9.79 -5.40
N LYS A 29 -8.61 10.82 -5.67
CA LYS A 29 -9.23 11.01 -6.99
C LYS A 29 -8.14 11.33 -8.01
N ILE A 30 -8.06 10.52 -9.07
CA ILE A 30 -7.04 10.64 -10.12
C ILE A 30 -7.61 11.10 -11.46
N ASP A 31 -8.92 10.93 -11.69
CA ASP A 31 -9.59 11.40 -12.90
C ASP A 31 -10.97 11.99 -12.54
N ASP A 32 -11.17 13.27 -12.87
CA ASP A 32 -12.42 13.99 -12.62
C ASP A 32 -13.56 13.64 -13.57
N LYS A 33 -13.23 13.14 -14.77
CA LYS A 33 -14.18 12.81 -15.82
C LYS A 33 -14.76 11.40 -15.64
N TYR A 34 -13.96 10.48 -15.12
CA TYR A 34 -14.36 9.07 -14.91
C TYR A 34 -14.50 8.68 -13.44
N ASP A 35 -14.38 9.64 -12.51
CA ASP A 35 -14.43 9.43 -11.06
C ASP A 35 -13.58 8.24 -10.61
N THR A 36 -12.35 8.18 -11.12
CA THR A 36 -11.42 7.10 -10.79
C THR A 36 -10.63 7.46 -9.53
N TYR A 37 -10.46 6.49 -8.63
CA TYR A 37 -9.75 6.69 -7.36
C TYR A 37 -8.66 5.64 -7.19
N ASN A 38 -7.50 6.06 -6.71
CA ASN A 38 -6.47 5.16 -6.20
C ASN A 38 -6.55 5.08 -4.69
N MET A 39 -6.46 3.87 -4.13
CA MET A 39 -6.12 3.69 -2.73
C MET A 39 -4.65 4.05 -2.52
N MET A 40 -4.42 4.93 -1.55
CA MET A 40 -3.10 5.29 -1.06
C MET A 40 -2.93 4.76 0.36
N LEU A 41 -1.83 4.04 0.61
CA LEU A 41 -1.44 3.59 1.94
C LEU A 41 -0.02 4.07 2.25
N ASP A 42 0.15 4.88 3.30
CA ASP A 42 1.46 5.24 3.86
C ASP A 42 1.82 4.22 4.94
N LEU A 43 2.85 3.41 4.69
CA LEU A 43 3.21 2.27 5.51
C LEU A 43 4.61 2.40 6.07
N LYS A 44 4.77 2.00 7.32
CA LYS A 44 6.07 1.66 7.90
C LYS A 44 6.23 0.14 7.86
N LEU A 45 7.01 -0.34 6.89
CA LEU A 45 7.34 -1.75 6.75
C LEU A 45 8.44 -2.18 7.74
N PRO A 46 8.47 -3.47 8.13
CA PRO A 46 9.65 -4.07 8.71
C PRO A 46 10.89 -3.85 7.83
N GLU A 47 12.05 -3.70 8.45
CA GLU A 47 13.31 -3.50 7.73
C GLU A 47 13.60 -4.65 6.74
N SER A 48 13.26 -5.89 7.11
CA SER A 48 13.39 -7.07 6.24
C SER A 48 12.56 -6.95 4.96
N MET A 49 11.30 -6.53 5.05
CA MET A 49 10.43 -6.32 3.90
C MET A 49 10.84 -5.11 3.07
N MET A 50 11.25 -4.01 3.72
CA MET A 50 11.78 -2.82 3.05
C MET A 50 13.02 -3.16 2.20
N ASN A 51 13.93 -3.96 2.74
CA ASN A 51 15.12 -4.42 2.02
C ASN A 51 14.74 -5.36 0.87
N LYS A 52 13.81 -6.30 1.07
CA LYS A 52 13.30 -7.16 0.00
C LYS A 52 12.67 -6.36 -1.15
N LEU A 53 11.90 -5.31 -0.85
CA LEU A 53 11.29 -4.45 -1.86
C LEU A 53 12.36 -3.80 -2.74
N LYS A 54 13.40 -3.21 -2.12
CA LYS A 54 14.51 -2.57 -2.83
C LYS A 54 15.36 -3.55 -3.65
N ILE A 55 15.56 -4.77 -3.14
CA ILE A 55 16.34 -5.81 -3.83
C ILE A 55 15.57 -6.39 -5.01
N LYS A 56 14.26 -6.63 -4.84
CA LYS A 56 13.43 -7.30 -5.84
C LYS A 56 13.02 -6.38 -6.98
N TYR A 57 12.85 -5.09 -6.68
CA TYR A 57 12.46 -4.07 -7.63
C TYR A 57 13.49 -2.93 -7.64
N PRO A 58 14.74 -3.22 -8.05
CA PRO A 58 15.77 -2.19 -8.12
C PRO A 58 15.39 -1.18 -9.22
N GLU A 59 15.43 0.11 -8.88
CA GLU A 59 15.13 1.22 -9.81
C GLU A 59 13.69 1.26 -10.35
N MET A 60 12.80 0.41 -9.83
CA MET A 60 11.37 0.42 -10.15
C MET A 60 10.58 1.11 -9.04
N ASP A 61 9.62 1.92 -9.45
CA ASP A 61 8.64 2.59 -8.61
C ASP A 61 7.22 2.04 -8.82
N ALA A 62 7.06 1.01 -9.65
CA ALA A 62 5.79 0.32 -9.84
C ALA A 62 5.94 -1.14 -10.29
N ALA A 63 5.03 -2.00 -9.82
CA ALA A 63 4.85 -3.38 -10.28
C ALA A 63 3.44 -3.89 -9.91
N ASN A 64 2.93 -4.89 -10.63
CA ASN A 64 1.64 -5.54 -10.31
C ASN A 64 0.47 -4.56 -10.12
N HIS A 65 0.39 -3.50 -10.95
CA HIS A 65 -0.62 -2.43 -10.83
C HIS A 65 -0.59 -1.68 -9.49
N VAL A 66 0.58 -1.65 -8.83
CA VAL A 66 0.85 -0.86 -7.64
C VAL A 66 2.07 0.01 -7.92
N ALA A 67 1.94 1.32 -7.72
CA ALA A 67 3.07 2.24 -7.67
C ALA A 67 3.47 2.53 -6.23
N TRP A 68 4.71 2.90 -5.99
CA TRP A 68 5.18 3.32 -4.67
C TRP A 68 6.25 4.40 -4.70
N SER A 69 6.36 5.09 -3.57
CA SER A 69 7.40 6.09 -3.34
C SER A 69 7.96 5.95 -1.92
N PHE A 70 9.28 6.10 -1.78
CA PHE A 70 9.93 6.06 -0.48
C PHE A 70 9.91 7.45 0.16
N PHE A 71 9.51 7.51 1.42
CA PHE A 71 9.53 8.73 2.22
C PHE A 71 10.15 8.46 3.58
N LYS A 72 11.43 8.81 3.73
CA LYS A 72 12.24 8.54 4.95
C LYS A 72 12.21 7.04 5.32
N ASP A 73 11.59 6.68 6.44
CA ASP A 73 11.44 5.32 6.95
C ASP A 73 10.13 4.65 6.51
N ARG A 74 9.42 5.25 5.56
CA ARG A 74 8.11 4.81 5.08
C ARG A 74 8.11 4.56 3.58
N VAL A 75 7.12 3.81 3.15
CA VAL A 75 6.77 3.63 1.74
C VAL A 75 5.30 3.93 1.56
N ARG A 76 4.99 4.72 0.55
CA ARG A 76 3.63 5.04 0.17
C ARG A 76 3.26 4.25 -1.07
N PHE A 77 2.27 3.39 -0.96
CA PHE A 77 1.72 2.61 -2.07
C PHE A 77 0.50 3.30 -2.65
N TYR A 78 0.33 3.16 -3.96
CA TYR A 78 -0.82 3.64 -4.72
C TYR A 78 -1.31 2.52 -5.63
N ALA A 79 -2.60 2.22 -5.57
CA ALA A 79 -3.21 1.23 -6.46
C ALA A 79 -4.65 1.62 -6.78
N GLU A 80 -5.05 1.48 -8.03
CA GLU A 80 -6.45 1.62 -8.46
C GLU A 80 -7.35 0.61 -7.74
N VAL A 81 -6.86 -0.63 -7.61
CA VAL A 81 -7.50 -1.68 -6.81
C VAL A 81 -6.66 -1.96 -5.57
N GLY A 82 -7.16 -1.55 -4.39
CA GLY A 82 -6.42 -1.64 -3.12
C GLY A 82 -5.90 -3.04 -2.78
N ASN A 83 -6.61 -4.11 -3.19
CA ASN A 83 -6.17 -5.49 -2.99
C ASN A 83 -4.84 -5.82 -3.70
N ASN A 84 -4.47 -5.08 -4.74
CA ASN A 84 -3.18 -5.29 -5.41
C ASN A 84 -2.00 -4.97 -4.47
N ILE A 85 -2.19 -4.07 -3.49
CA ILE A 85 -1.18 -3.78 -2.48
C ILE A 85 -0.93 -5.02 -1.60
N LEU A 86 -1.97 -5.78 -1.26
CA LEU A 86 -1.83 -7.05 -0.52
C LEU A 86 -0.99 -8.07 -1.31
N LEU A 87 -1.29 -8.20 -2.60
CA LEU A 87 -0.57 -9.11 -3.48
C LEU A 87 0.91 -8.74 -3.55
N LEU A 88 1.24 -7.45 -3.66
CA LEU A 88 2.61 -6.97 -3.62
C LEU A 88 3.28 -7.31 -2.28
N LEU A 89 2.64 -7.01 -1.16
CA LEU A 89 3.13 -7.29 0.20
C LEU A 89 3.37 -8.78 0.45
N ASP A 90 2.50 -9.67 -0.06
CA ASP A 90 2.69 -11.11 -0.01
C ASP A 90 3.99 -11.54 -0.70
N THR A 91 4.44 -10.80 -1.71
CA THR A 91 5.69 -11.10 -2.41
C THR A 91 6.95 -10.62 -1.66
N LEU A 92 6.77 -9.84 -0.60
CA LEU A 92 7.83 -9.29 0.26
C LEU A 92 7.93 -10.01 1.61
N LYS A 93 6.94 -10.82 1.99
CA LYS A 93 6.98 -11.64 3.19
C LYS A 93 8.11 -12.67 3.13
#